data_AF-A0A1F8LNI4-F1
#
_entry.id   AF-A0A1F8LNI4-F1
#
_cell.length_a   1.000
_cell.length_b   1.000
_cell.length_c   1.000
_cell.angle_alpha   90.00
_cell.angle_beta   90.00
_cell.angle_gamma   90.00
#
_symmetry.space_group_name_H-M   'P 1'
#
loop_
_entity.id
_entity.type
_entity.pdbx_description
1 polymer ?
#
loop_
_entity_poly.entity_id
_entity_poly.type
_entity_poly.pdbx_seq_one_letter_code
_entity_poly.pdbx_strand_id
1 'polypeptide(L)'
;MLAERVGDLSHAFWVTAGIVSYALATGGDLDWVVGLMEERLAGDLDPGDRSTFTFLSALIRANRGEAVGTLLDELIALAAGSSDPLDVASVPSIRATVALASGDLERAIADALAAVEIAPRLAEEEYPIAIRAALWHGDLLRAREISALLDALPASGGVMQAGRLTARAGIAALEGRRADAVSGYREALRRWREIGQLRDFALCAIEFVTLLGPDEPDARAAAEEARPILERIRARPYLERLAAALAARVVPERQPLSTEVAERR
;
A
#
# COMPACT_ATOMS: atom_id res chain seq x y z
N MET A 1 -17.10 14.98 -21.69
CA MET A 1 -17.49 15.76 -20.48
C MET A 1 -17.54 17.25 -20.81
N LEU A 2 -18.31 18.08 -20.07
CA LEU A 2 -18.45 19.52 -20.36
C LEU A 2 -17.09 20.25 -20.47
N ALA A 3 -16.06 19.79 -19.74
CA ALA A 3 -14.69 20.31 -19.78
C ALA A 3 -13.98 20.14 -21.14
N GLU A 4 -14.22 19.05 -21.88
CA GLU A 4 -13.66 18.85 -23.24
C GLU A 4 -14.24 19.83 -24.25
N ARG A 5 -15.46 20.32 -23.99
CA ARG A 5 -16.14 21.30 -24.85
C ARG A 5 -15.65 22.74 -24.64
N VAL A 6 -14.89 23.02 -23.59
CA VAL A 6 -14.39 24.37 -23.25
C VAL A 6 -12.89 24.54 -23.45
N GLY A 7 -12.18 23.48 -23.88
CA GLY A 7 -10.74 23.54 -24.17
C GLY A 7 -9.83 23.63 -22.94
N ASP A 8 -10.36 23.37 -21.73
CA ASP A 8 -9.58 23.36 -20.49
C ASP A 8 -9.12 21.92 -20.17
N LEU A 9 -8.15 21.45 -20.94
CA LEU A 9 -7.56 20.12 -20.80
C LEU A 9 -6.88 19.94 -19.44
N SER A 10 -6.33 21.01 -18.87
CA SER A 10 -5.70 21.02 -17.55
C SER A 10 -6.69 20.77 -16.40
N HIS A 11 -7.95 21.22 -16.53
CA HIS A 11 -8.99 20.90 -15.55
C HIS A 11 -9.51 19.45 -15.69
N ALA A 12 -9.61 18.94 -16.92
CA ALA A 12 -9.95 17.54 -17.16
C ALA A 12 -8.88 16.59 -16.61
N PHE A 13 -7.60 16.98 -16.66
CA PHE A 13 -6.46 16.26 -16.10
C PHE A 13 -6.54 16.09 -14.58
N TRP A 14 -6.72 17.18 -13.82
CA TRP A 14 -6.82 17.14 -12.35
C TRP A 14 -8.00 16.29 -11.86
N VAL A 15 -9.14 16.41 -12.55
CA VAL A 15 -10.32 15.59 -12.26
C VAL A 15 -10.04 14.11 -12.51
N THR A 16 -9.31 13.78 -13.57
CA THR A 16 -9.03 12.39 -13.95
C THR A 16 -8.05 11.73 -12.98
N ALA A 17 -6.97 12.40 -12.59
CA ALA A 17 -6.05 11.90 -11.56
C ALA A 17 -6.75 11.70 -10.20
N GLY A 18 -7.61 12.65 -9.82
CA GLY A 18 -8.44 12.53 -8.61
C GLY A 18 -9.43 11.36 -8.66
N ILE A 19 -10.06 11.12 -9.82
CA ILE A 19 -10.96 9.98 -10.06
C ILE A 19 -10.21 8.66 -9.92
N VAL A 20 -8.99 8.56 -10.46
CA VAL A 20 -8.17 7.34 -10.36
C VAL A 20 -7.86 7.04 -8.90
N SER A 21 -7.29 8.02 -8.18
CA SER A 21 -6.94 7.85 -6.76
C SER A 21 -8.17 7.52 -5.92
N TYR A 22 -9.30 8.17 -6.18
CA TYR A 22 -10.57 7.88 -5.51
C TYR A 22 -11.12 6.49 -5.83
N ALA A 23 -11.11 6.07 -7.10
CA ALA A 23 -11.59 4.76 -7.50
C ALA A 23 -10.73 3.64 -6.91
N LEU A 24 -9.41 3.82 -6.86
CA LEU A 24 -8.50 2.87 -6.22
C LEU A 24 -8.73 2.82 -4.69
N ALA A 25 -8.89 3.96 -4.05
CA ALA A 25 -9.16 4.10 -2.62
C ALA A 25 -10.48 3.43 -2.20
N THR A 26 -11.56 3.72 -2.91
CA THR A 26 -12.93 3.33 -2.57
C THR A 26 -13.38 2.02 -3.22
N GLY A 27 -12.56 1.45 -4.11
CA GLY A 27 -12.92 0.33 -4.97
C GLY A 27 -14.01 0.64 -5.98
N GLY A 28 -13.98 1.85 -6.55
CA GLY A 28 -14.82 2.24 -7.68
C GLY A 28 -14.57 1.38 -8.92
N ASP A 29 -15.23 1.72 -10.04
CA ASP A 29 -15.10 0.99 -11.30
C ASP A 29 -13.72 1.21 -11.94
N LEU A 30 -12.75 0.40 -11.52
CA LEU A 30 -11.39 0.45 -12.01
C LEU A 30 -11.25 0.04 -13.47
N ASP A 31 -12.18 -0.76 -14.01
CA ASP A 31 -12.12 -1.13 -15.43
C ASP A 31 -12.50 0.04 -16.33
N TRP A 32 -13.53 0.79 -15.93
CA TRP A 32 -13.86 2.04 -16.59
C TRP A 32 -12.71 3.05 -16.51
N VAL A 33 -12.07 3.19 -15.34
CA VAL A 33 -10.91 4.08 -15.17
C VAL A 33 -9.75 3.66 -16.07
N VAL A 34 -9.42 2.37 -16.14
CA VAL A 34 -8.34 1.87 -17.03
C VAL A 34 -8.67 2.16 -18.49
N GLY A 35 -9.91 1.92 -18.94
CA GLY A 35 -10.33 2.25 -20.30
C GLY A 35 -10.20 3.74 -20.62
N LEU A 36 -10.54 4.60 -19.66
CA LEU A 36 -10.33 6.05 -19.79
C LEU A 36 -8.83 6.41 -19.92
N MET A 37 -7.95 5.73 -19.18
CA MET A 37 -6.51 6.01 -19.27
C MET A 37 -5.94 5.55 -20.62
N GLU A 38 -6.36 4.38 -21.11
CA GLU A 38 -5.95 3.83 -22.40
C GLU A 38 -6.36 4.75 -23.55
N GLU A 39 -7.58 5.30 -23.51
CA GLU A 39 -8.05 6.29 -24.49
C GLU A 39 -7.18 7.55 -24.47
N ARG A 40 -6.80 8.04 -23.28
CA ARG A 40 -5.93 9.23 -23.15
C ARG A 40 -4.52 8.97 -23.66
N LEU A 41 -3.92 7.84 -23.29
CA LEU A 41 -2.56 7.48 -23.69
C LEU A 41 -2.41 7.25 -25.21
N ALA A 42 -3.50 6.87 -25.89
CA ALA A 42 -3.55 6.77 -27.34
C ALA A 42 -3.57 8.13 -28.06
N GLY A 43 -3.88 9.21 -27.34
CA GLY A 43 -3.90 10.58 -27.87
C GLY A 43 -2.52 11.25 -27.93
N ASP A 44 -2.53 12.47 -28.43
CA ASP A 44 -1.38 13.38 -28.31
C ASP A 44 -1.45 14.06 -26.94
N LEU A 45 -0.43 13.82 -26.12
CA LEU A 45 -0.27 14.34 -24.77
C LEU A 45 1.09 14.99 -24.68
N ASP A 46 1.19 16.10 -23.95
CA ASP A 46 2.50 16.61 -23.57
C ASP A 46 3.21 15.61 -22.64
N PRO A 47 4.56 15.70 -22.50
CA PRO A 47 5.32 14.72 -21.73
C PRO A 47 4.89 14.57 -20.26
N GLY A 48 4.47 15.65 -19.60
CA GLY A 48 4.08 15.61 -18.18
C GLY A 48 2.73 14.92 -17.99
N ASP A 49 1.77 15.22 -18.86
CA ASP A 49 0.48 14.53 -18.88
C ASP A 49 0.66 13.04 -19.19
N ARG A 50 1.49 12.70 -20.20
CA ARG A 50 1.82 11.31 -20.52
C ARG A 50 2.47 10.59 -19.34
N SER A 51 3.43 11.22 -18.66
CA SER A 51 4.06 10.67 -17.44
C SER A 51 3.03 10.34 -16.37
N THR A 52 2.10 11.26 -16.10
CA THR A 52 1.07 11.06 -15.08
C THR A 52 0.10 9.92 -15.44
N PHE A 53 -0.39 9.88 -16.68
CA PHE A 53 -1.30 8.81 -17.11
C PHE A 53 -0.65 7.43 -17.15
N THR A 54 0.62 7.36 -17.57
CA THR A 54 1.40 6.13 -17.54
C THR A 54 1.64 5.66 -16.10
N PHE A 55 1.95 6.58 -15.17
CA PHE A 55 2.09 6.28 -13.74
C PHE A 55 0.79 5.73 -13.14
N LEU A 56 -0.34 6.42 -13.33
CA LEU A 56 -1.63 6.01 -12.77
C LEU A 56 -2.09 4.65 -13.34
N SER A 57 -1.86 4.41 -14.63
CA SER A 57 -2.11 3.12 -15.27
C SER A 57 -1.24 2.02 -14.66
N ALA A 58 0.05 2.28 -14.47
CA ALA A 58 0.97 1.33 -13.88
C ALA A 58 0.59 1.02 -12.42
N LEU A 59 0.16 2.03 -11.65
CA LEU A 59 -0.26 1.87 -10.26
C LEU A 59 -1.46 0.92 -10.13
N ILE A 60 -2.51 1.11 -10.93
CA ILE A 60 -3.69 0.22 -10.92
C ILE A 60 -3.26 -1.21 -11.28
N ARG A 61 -2.53 -1.36 -12.38
CA ARG A 61 -2.09 -2.67 -12.88
C ARG A 61 -1.18 -3.39 -11.89
N ALA A 62 -0.26 -2.69 -11.25
CA ALA A 62 0.61 -3.25 -10.22
C ALA A 62 -0.21 -3.75 -9.02
N ASN A 63 -1.20 -2.99 -8.54
CA ASN A 63 -2.09 -3.41 -7.46
C ASN A 63 -2.95 -4.63 -7.84
N ARG A 64 -3.26 -4.81 -9.14
CA ARG A 64 -3.95 -5.99 -9.69
C ARG A 64 -3.03 -7.19 -9.92
N GLY A 65 -1.71 -7.00 -9.83
CA GLY A 65 -0.73 -8.02 -10.22
C GLY A 65 -0.71 -8.30 -11.72
N GLU A 66 -1.05 -7.29 -12.52
CA GLU A 66 -0.93 -7.30 -13.97
C GLU A 66 0.49 -6.86 -14.38
N ALA A 67 0.88 -7.18 -15.62
CA ALA A 67 2.18 -6.80 -16.14
C ALA A 67 2.27 -5.28 -16.35
N VAL A 68 3.34 -4.65 -15.84
CA VAL A 68 3.60 -3.22 -15.98
C VAL A 68 4.88 -2.91 -16.76
N GLY A 69 5.56 -3.91 -17.31
CA GLY A 69 6.89 -3.76 -17.94
C GLY A 69 6.95 -2.63 -18.96
N THR A 70 6.03 -2.62 -19.94
CA THR A 70 5.98 -1.56 -20.96
C THR A 70 5.71 -0.17 -20.39
N LEU A 71 4.81 -0.06 -19.39
CA LEU A 71 4.53 1.22 -18.73
C LEU A 71 5.72 1.71 -17.92
N LEU A 72 6.45 0.80 -17.28
CA LEU A 72 7.66 1.11 -16.53
C LEU A 72 8.80 1.54 -17.46
N ASP A 73 8.98 0.86 -18.59
CA ASP A 73 9.96 1.24 -19.62
C ASP A 73 9.66 2.66 -20.16
N GLU A 74 8.38 2.98 -20.37
CA GLU A 74 7.94 4.31 -20.79
C GLU A 74 8.20 5.37 -19.71
N LEU A 75 7.87 5.09 -18.44
CA LEU A 75 8.19 6.00 -17.33
C LEU A 75 9.70 6.25 -17.20
N ILE A 76 10.53 5.23 -17.40
CA ILE A 76 11.99 5.38 -17.41
C ILE A 76 12.43 6.32 -18.53
N ALA A 77 11.87 6.17 -19.73
CA ALA A 77 12.19 7.04 -20.86
C ALA A 77 11.76 8.49 -20.61
N LEU A 78 10.56 8.70 -20.05
CA LEU A 78 10.03 10.03 -19.70
C LEU A 78 10.87 10.69 -18.59
N ALA A 79 11.19 9.94 -17.54
CA ALA A 79 12.02 10.41 -16.43
C ALA A 79 13.44 10.82 -16.90
N ALA A 80 14.02 10.10 -17.86
CA ALA A 80 15.35 10.43 -18.40
C ALA A 80 15.38 11.79 -19.14
N GLY A 81 14.25 12.24 -19.67
CA GLY A 81 14.10 13.54 -20.33
C GLY A 81 13.55 14.65 -19.43
N SER A 82 13.18 14.36 -18.19
CA SER A 82 12.53 15.31 -17.28
C SER A 82 13.49 15.80 -16.20
N SER A 83 13.34 17.08 -15.84
CA SER A 83 13.97 17.67 -14.65
C SER A 83 13.01 17.80 -13.48
N ASP A 84 11.74 17.43 -13.66
CA ASP A 84 10.75 17.43 -12.58
C ASP A 84 11.04 16.22 -11.65
N PRO A 85 11.33 16.44 -10.35
CA PRO A 85 11.55 15.36 -9.39
C PRO A 85 10.42 14.33 -9.34
N LEU A 86 9.21 14.69 -9.74
CA LEU A 86 8.02 13.85 -9.68
C LEU A 86 7.97 12.82 -10.81
N ASP A 87 8.38 13.24 -12.00
CA ASP A 87 8.60 12.33 -13.12
C ASP A 87 9.73 11.35 -12.78
N VAL A 88 10.82 11.85 -12.17
CA VAL A 88 11.95 11.00 -11.78
C VAL A 88 11.58 10.01 -10.67
N ALA A 89 10.82 10.45 -9.66
CA ALA A 89 10.37 9.61 -8.54
C ALA A 89 9.27 8.60 -8.93
N SER A 90 8.58 8.80 -10.06
CA SER A 90 7.54 7.88 -10.54
C SER A 90 8.07 6.44 -10.75
N VAL A 91 9.31 6.30 -11.21
CA VAL A 91 9.95 5.01 -11.47
C VAL A 91 10.14 4.19 -10.17
N PRO A 92 10.85 4.68 -9.14
CA PRO A 92 10.95 3.97 -7.87
C PRO A 92 9.58 3.79 -7.19
N SER A 93 8.65 4.74 -7.29
CA SER A 93 7.28 4.58 -6.73
C SER A 93 6.53 3.38 -7.33
N ILE A 94 6.53 3.23 -8.66
CA ILE A 94 5.90 2.06 -9.31
C ILE A 94 6.64 0.76 -8.97
N ARG A 95 7.98 0.78 -8.92
CA ARG A 95 8.74 -0.41 -8.51
C ARG A 95 8.43 -0.83 -7.08
N ALA A 96 8.28 0.13 -6.15
CA ALA A 96 7.88 -0.13 -4.77
C ALA A 96 6.51 -0.81 -4.71
N THR A 97 5.54 -0.32 -5.50
CA THR A 97 4.20 -0.92 -5.57
C THR A 97 4.25 -2.35 -6.13
N VAL A 98 4.99 -2.58 -7.21
CA VAL A 98 5.17 -3.92 -7.81
C VAL A 98 5.83 -4.87 -6.82
N ALA A 99 6.88 -4.41 -6.14
CA ALA A 99 7.61 -5.18 -5.14
C ALA A 99 6.70 -5.53 -3.95
N LEU A 100 5.91 -4.58 -3.45
CA LEU A 100 4.94 -4.85 -2.38
C LEU A 100 3.89 -5.89 -2.81
N ALA A 101 3.33 -5.74 -4.02
CA ALA A 101 2.34 -6.66 -4.56
C ALA A 101 2.92 -8.08 -4.75
N SER A 102 4.11 -8.20 -5.32
CA SER A 102 4.79 -9.49 -5.54
C SER A 102 5.39 -10.12 -4.29
N GLY A 103 5.48 -9.37 -3.18
CA GLY A 103 6.05 -9.83 -1.93
C GLY A 103 7.57 -9.72 -1.83
N ASP A 104 8.24 -8.98 -2.73
CA ASP A 104 9.63 -8.57 -2.56
C ASP A 104 9.69 -7.37 -1.59
N LEU A 105 9.57 -7.68 -0.31
CA LEU A 105 9.34 -6.67 0.73
C LEU A 105 10.56 -5.76 0.92
N GLU A 106 11.78 -6.30 0.81
CA GLU A 106 13.01 -5.50 0.91
C GLU A 106 13.10 -4.48 -0.22
N ARG A 107 12.80 -4.91 -1.45
CA ARG A 107 12.77 -4.01 -2.61
C ARG A 107 11.67 -2.97 -2.47
N ALA A 108 10.50 -3.35 -1.96
CA ALA A 108 9.40 -2.43 -1.73
C ALA A 108 9.79 -1.30 -0.77
N ILE A 109 10.49 -1.62 0.32
CA ILE A 109 10.97 -0.60 1.26
C ILE A 109 12.04 0.28 0.60
N ALA A 110 13.03 -0.34 -0.05
CA ALA A 110 14.13 0.40 -0.68
C ALA A 110 13.65 1.38 -1.74
N ASP A 111 12.75 0.95 -2.62
CA ASP A 111 12.23 1.78 -3.71
C ASP A 111 11.27 2.88 -3.18
N ALA A 112 10.43 2.58 -2.18
CA ALA A 112 9.57 3.60 -1.58
C ALA A 112 10.39 4.72 -0.93
N LEU A 113 11.44 4.37 -0.18
CA LEU A 113 12.33 5.36 0.42
C LEU A 113 13.12 6.15 -0.63
N ALA A 114 13.55 5.49 -1.71
CA ALA A 114 14.21 6.17 -2.83
C ALA A 114 13.29 7.18 -3.53
N ALA A 115 12.00 6.86 -3.67
CA ALA A 115 11.01 7.80 -4.23
C ALA A 115 10.87 9.05 -3.34
N VAL A 116 10.85 8.91 -2.02
CA VAL A 116 10.81 10.04 -1.06
C VAL A 116 12.10 10.84 -1.08
N GLU A 117 13.26 10.20 -1.22
CA GLU A 117 14.55 10.89 -1.32
C GLU A 117 14.60 11.82 -2.54
N ILE A 118 14.08 11.36 -3.68
CA ILE A 118 14.00 12.14 -4.91
C ILE A 118 12.93 13.24 -4.80
N ALA A 119 11.75 12.89 -4.28
CA ALA A 119 10.61 13.78 -4.16
C ALA A 119 9.99 13.72 -2.75
N PRO A 120 10.47 14.54 -1.79
CA PRO A 120 10.02 14.51 -0.39
C PRO A 120 8.52 14.70 -0.19
N ARG A 121 7.83 15.34 -1.14
CA ARG A 121 6.38 15.51 -1.09
C ARG A 121 5.58 14.20 -1.23
N LEU A 122 6.21 13.11 -1.69
CA LEU A 122 5.58 11.78 -1.80
C LEU A 122 5.64 11.00 -0.47
N ALA A 123 6.17 11.59 0.60
CA ALA A 123 6.33 10.92 1.87
C ALA A 123 5.01 10.40 2.45
N GLU A 124 3.89 11.09 2.20
CA GLU A 124 2.58 10.69 2.70
C GLU A 124 2.07 9.40 2.03
N GLU A 125 2.43 9.17 0.78
CA GLU A 125 2.03 8.00 -0.03
C GLU A 125 3.02 6.83 0.10
N GLU A 126 4.33 7.13 0.13
CA GLU A 126 5.39 6.12 0.04
C GLU A 126 5.76 5.51 1.40
N TYR A 127 5.73 6.29 2.50
CA TYR A 127 5.97 5.72 3.83
C TYR A 127 4.94 4.65 4.21
N PRO A 128 3.63 4.77 3.90
CA PRO A 128 2.67 3.67 4.04
C PRO A 128 3.01 2.39 3.26
N ILE A 129 3.66 2.48 2.09
CA ILE A 129 4.14 1.31 1.35
C ILE A 129 5.32 0.68 2.10
N ALA A 130 6.31 1.50 2.48
CA ALA A 130 7.50 1.07 3.19
C ALA A 130 7.19 0.42 4.54
N ILE A 131 6.34 1.05 5.37
CA ILE A 131 5.96 0.52 6.69
C ILE A 131 5.23 -0.81 6.54
N ARG A 132 4.33 -0.93 5.55
CA ARG A 132 3.58 -2.16 5.30
C ARG A 132 4.51 -3.31 4.89
N ALA A 133 5.46 -3.03 4.01
CA ALA A 133 6.47 -4.01 3.63
C ALA A 133 7.31 -4.44 4.84
N ALA A 134 7.76 -3.51 5.69
CA ALA A 134 8.51 -3.84 6.91
C ALA A 134 7.70 -4.69 7.90
N LEU A 135 6.41 -4.35 8.09
CA LEU A 135 5.50 -5.13 8.93
C LEU A 135 5.29 -6.55 8.38
N TRP A 136 5.02 -6.70 7.09
CA TRP A 136 4.87 -8.02 6.47
C TRP A 136 6.16 -8.83 6.45
N HIS A 137 7.32 -8.17 6.51
CA HIS A 137 8.62 -8.82 6.58
C HIS A 137 8.96 -9.30 7.99
N GLY A 138 8.29 -8.75 9.01
CA GLY A 138 8.62 -8.97 10.41
C GLY A 138 9.81 -8.13 10.89
N ASP A 139 10.22 -7.10 10.14
CA ASP A 139 11.34 -6.24 10.48
C ASP A 139 10.90 -5.11 11.42
N LEU A 140 10.95 -5.40 12.72
CA LEU A 140 10.60 -4.46 13.78
C LEU A 140 11.47 -3.21 13.78
N LEU A 141 12.77 -3.33 13.46
CA LEU A 141 13.68 -2.19 13.52
C LEU A 141 13.29 -1.17 12.44
N ARG A 142 13.18 -1.65 11.20
CA ARG A 142 12.83 -0.81 10.05
C ARG A 142 11.40 -0.28 10.15
N ALA A 143 10.47 -1.08 10.70
CA ALA A 143 9.12 -0.61 10.99
C ALA A 143 9.11 0.58 11.98
N ARG A 144 9.91 0.54 13.06
CA ARG A 144 10.02 1.65 14.00
C ARG A 144 10.63 2.89 13.36
N GLU A 145 11.70 2.73 12.57
CA GLU A 145 12.36 3.83 11.88
C GLU A 145 11.40 4.55 10.93
N ILE A 146 10.71 3.80 10.07
CA ILE A 146 9.75 4.37 9.11
C ILE A 146 8.54 4.96 9.83
N SER A 147 8.06 4.34 10.91
CA SER A 147 6.97 4.90 11.72
C SER A 147 7.35 6.24 12.36
N ALA A 148 8.61 6.42 12.78
CA ALA A 148 9.09 7.70 13.29
C ALA A 148 9.11 8.78 12.20
N LEU A 149 9.51 8.42 10.97
CA LEU A 149 9.44 9.33 9.81
C LEU A 149 7.99 9.72 9.49
N LEU A 150 7.06 8.77 9.53
CA LEU A 150 5.64 9.00 9.31
C LEU A 150 5.02 9.90 10.40
N ASP A 151 5.41 9.71 11.66
CA ASP A 151 4.97 10.54 12.79
C ASP A 151 5.52 11.97 12.73
N ALA A 152 6.70 12.17 12.11
CA ALA A 152 7.29 13.49 11.91
C ALA A 152 6.62 14.32 10.81
N LEU A 153 5.80 13.71 9.93
CA LEU A 153 5.09 14.45 8.89
C LEU A 153 4.05 15.42 9.50
N PRO A 154 3.93 16.67 9.00
CA PRO A 154 2.97 17.65 9.53
C PRO A 154 1.51 17.30 9.21
N ALA A 155 1.27 16.34 8.32
CA ALA A 155 -0.06 15.93 7.90
C ALA A 155 -0.91 15.37 9.05
N SER A 156 -2.15 15.81 9.12
CA SER A 156 -3.11 15.45 10.18
C SER A 156 -4.44 14.93 9.64
N GLY A 157 -4.56 14.72 8.32
CA GLY A 157 -5.76 14.18 7.69
C GLY A 157 -6.13 12.79 8.18
N GLY A 158 -7.40 12.38 7.98
CA GLY A 158 -7.92 11.09 8.45
C GLY A 158 -7.12 9.89 7.94
N VAL A 159 -6.65 9.94 6.69
CA VAL A 159 -5.77 8.94 6.07
C VAL A 159 -4.48 8.80 6.86
N MET A 160 -3.80 9.91 7.15
CA MET A 160 -2.54 9.90 7.90
C MET A 160 -2.72 9.38 9.33
N GLN A 161 -3.81 9.76 10.00
CA GLN A 161 -4.12 9.24 11.34
C GLN A 161 -4.34 7.72 11.33
N ALA A 162 -5.11 7.21 10.36
CA ALA A 162 -5.37 5.78 10.22
C ALA A 162 -4.10 4.99 9.83
N GLY A 163 -3.24 5.57 8.99
CA GLY A 163 -1.92 5.02 8.64
C GLY A 163 -1.01 4.89 9.86
N ARG A 164 -0.89 5.93 10.69
CA ARG A 164 -0.12 5.90 11.94
C ARG A 164 -0.66 4.88 12.93
N LEU A 165 -1.98 4.76 13.06
CA LEU A 165 -2.61 3.74 13.90
C LEU A 165 -2.28 2.32 13.40
N THR A 166 -2.33 2.11 12.09
CA THR A 166 -1.96 0.82 11.46
C THR A 166 -0.49 0.47 11.75
N ALA A 167 0.43 1.42 11.57
CA ALA A 167 1.85 1.25 11.85
C ALA A 167 2.11 0.87 13.32
N ARG A 168 1.52 1.61 14.26
CA ARG A 168 1.69 1.37 15.71
C ARG A 168 1.11 0.03 16.14
N ALA A 169 -0.03 -0.37 15.59
CA ALA A 169 -0.64 -1.68 15.86
C ALA A 169 0.25 -2.83 15.38
N GLY A 170 0.82 -2.72 14.17
CA GLY A 170 1.76 -3.71 13.65
C GLY A 170 3.05 -3.79 14.45
N ILE A 171 3.63 -2.65 14.85
CA ILE A 171 4.79 -2.62 15.73
C ILE A 171 4.48 -3.28 17.08
N ALA A 172 3.32 -2.99 17.68
CA ALA A 172 2.89 -3.65 18.91
C ALA A 172 2.77 -5.17 18.74
N ALA A 173 2.30 -5.65 17.59
CA ALA A 173 2.21 -7.08 17.30
C ALA A 173 3.61 -7.72 17.22
N LEU A 174 4.55 -7.10 16.50
CA LEU A 174 5.95 -7.54 16.40
C LEU A 174 6.70 -7.50 17.73
N GLU A 175 6.29 -6.64 18.66
CA GLU A 175 6.81 -6.56 20.03
C GLU A 175 6.18 -7.60 20.98
N GLY A 176 5.24 -8.42 20.51
CA GLY A 176 4.50 -9.38 21.35
C GLY A 176 3.44 -8.73 22.25
N ARG A 177 3.16 -7.43 22.10
CA ARG A 177 2.11 -6.70 22.85
C ARG A 177 0.74 -6.94 22.23
N ARG A 178 0.28 -8.20 22.29
CA ARG A 178 -0.93 -8.67 21.60
C ARG A 178 -2.18 -7.84 21.87
N ALA A 179 -2.47 -7.53 23.14
CA ALA A 179 -3.67 -6.77 23.50
C ALA A 179 -3.67 -5.35 22.90
N ASP A 180 -2.52 -4.69 22.93
CA ASP A 180 -2.33 -3.36 22.34
C ASP A 180 -2.47 -3.41 20.81
N ALA A 181 -1.91 -4.44 20.19
CA ALA A 181 -2.02 -4.65 18.75
C ALA A 181 -3.47 -4.87 18.31
N VAL A 182 -4.21 -5.76 18.97
CA VAL A 182 -5.64 -6.01 18.67
C VAL A 182 -6.46 -4.73 18.80
N SER A 183 -6.29 -4.00 19.90
CA SER A 183 -6.97 -2.72 20.11
C SER A 183 -6.63 -1.69 19.02
N GLY A 184 -5.34 -1.58 18.69
CA GLY A 184 -4.85 -0.66 17.66
C GLY A 184 -5.39 -0.99 16.27
N TYR A 185 -5.40 -2.27 15.88
CA TYR A 185 -5.95 -2.69 14.59
C TYR A 185 -7.45 -2.46 14.49
N ARG A 186 -8.23 -2.76 15.54
CA ARG A 186 -9.68 -2.46 15.58
C ARG A 186 -9.94 -0.98 15.33
N GLU A 187 -9.20 -0.10 16.00
CA GLU A 187 -9.33 1.34 15.82
C GLU A 187 -8.90 1.78 14.40
N ALA A 188 -7.78 1.28 13.90
CA ALA A 188 -7.30 1.59 12.54
C ALA A 188 -8.34 1.18 11.48
N LEU A 189 -8.87 -0.05 11.55
CA LEU A 189 -9.90 -0.56 10.65
C LEU A 189 -11.19 0.25 10.72
N ARG A 190 -11.61 0.65 11.93
CA ARG A 190 -12.76 1.55 12.10
C ARG A 190 -12.52 2.87 11.37
N ARG A 191 -11.34 3.48 11.51
CA ARG A 191 -10.99 4.75 10.83
C ARG A 191 -10.98 4.61 9.33
N TRP A 192 -10.35 3.56 8.79
CA TRP A 192 -10.32 3.32 7.35
C TRP A 192 -11.73 3.18 6.77
N ARG A 193 -12.62 2.47 7.48
CA ARG A 193 -14.02 2.34 7.10
C ARG A 193 -14.76 3.67 7.11
N GLU A 194 -14.57 4.49 8.15
CA GLU A 194 -15.23 5.78 8.29
C GLU A 194 -14.87 6.77 7.19
N ILE A 195 -13.63 6.76 6.72
CA ILE A 195 -13.18 7.64 5.64
C ILE A 195 -13.35 7.02 4.24
N GLY A 196 -13.91 5.81 4.15
CA GLY A 196 -14.19 5.13 2.88
C GLY A 196 -12.95 4.63 2.12
N GLN A 197 -11.80 4.53 2.77
CA GLN A 197 -10.54 4.07 2.18
C GLN A 197 -10.46 2.54 2.24
N LEU A 198 -11.25 1.90 1.39
CA LEU A 198 -11.48 0.46 1.40
C LEU A 198 -10.23 -0.34 0.99
N ARG A 199 -9.39 0.18 0.09
CA ARG A 199 -8.10 -0.46 -0.21
C ARG A 199 -7.21 -0.53 1.03
N ASP A 200 -7.00 0.59 1.70
CA ASP A 200 -6.15 0.63 2.90
C ASP A 200 -6.75 -0.12 4.08
N PHE A 201 -8.08 -0.18 4.19
CA PHE A 201 -8.76 -1.12 5.09
C PHE A 201 -8.35 -2.57 4.81
N ALA A 202 -8.42 -3.00 3.54
CA ALA A 202 -8.13 -4.38 3.17
C ALA A 202 -6.67 -4.75 3.39
N LEU A 203 -5.74 -3.82 3.10
CA LEU A 203 -4.34 -4.02 3.42
C LEU A 203 -4.13 -4.09 4.95
N CYS A 204 -4.72 -3.17 5.73
CA CYS A 204 -4.71 -3.22 7.20
C CYS A 204 -5.18 -4.56 7.77
N ALA A 205 -6.22 -5.16 7.18
CA ALA A 205 -6.69 -6.49 7.56
C ALA A 205 -5.67 -7.59 7.24
N ILE A 206 -4.94 -7.51 6.12
CA ILE A 206 -3.83 -8.42 5.80
C ILE A 206 -2.73 -8.30 6.84
N GLU A 207 -2.31 -7.08 7.21
CA GLU A 207 -1.34 -6.88 8.29
C GLU A 207 -1.80 -7.57 9.59
N PHE A 208 -3.06 -7.35 9.99
CA PHE A 208 -3.62 -7.86 11.24
C PHE A 208 -3.59 -9.40 11.29
N VAL A 209 -4.10 -10.08 10.26
CA VAL A 209 -4.11 -11.55 10.22
C VAL A 209 -2.71 -12.14 10.03
N THR A 210 -1.83 -11.45 9.30
CA THR A 210 -0.44 -11.90 9.12
C THR A 210 0.33 -11.89 10.44
N LEU A 211 0.15 -10.86 11.26
CA LEU A 211 0.94 -10.67 12.49
C LEU A 211 0.33 -11.35 13.72
N LEU A 212 -1.00 -11.45 13.81
CA LEU A 212 -1.66 -12.03 14.98
C LEU A 212 -2.31 -13.40 14.74
N GLY A 213 -2.30 -13.85 13.49
CA GLY A 213 -2.77 -15.15 13.05
C GLY A 213 -4.29 -15.24 12.89
N PRO A 214 -4.77 -16.28 12.19
CA PRO A 214 -6.20 -16.48 11.93
C PRO A 214 -7.00 -16.95 13.14
N ASP A 215 -6.34 -17.32 14.24
CA ASP A 215 -6.99 -17.71 15.49
C ASP A 215 -7.43 -16.50 16.33
N GLU A 216 -6.95 -15.28 16.00
CA GLU A 216 -7.49 -14.04 16.55
C GLU A 216 -8.86 -13.74 15.90
N PRO A 217 -9.98 -13.78 16.65
CA PRO A 217 -11.30 -13.62 16.07
C PRO A 217 -11.49 -12.32 15.29
N ASP A 218 -10.94 -11.20 15.78
CA ASP A 218 -11.05 -9.92 15.08
C ASP A 218 -10.24 -9.89 13.79
N ALA A 219 -9.05 -10.49 13.78
CA ALA A 219 -8.20 -10.53 12.60
C ALA A 219 -8.85 -11.38 11.50
N ARG A 220 -9.46 -12.51 11.89
CA ARG A 220 -10.25 -13.34 10.97
C ARG A 220 -11.46 -12.59 10.41
N ALA A 221 -12.23 -11.93 11.26
CA ALA A 221 -13.40 -11.15 10.81
C ALA A 221 -13.00 -10.02 9.86
N ALA A 222 -11.90 -9.30 10.16
CA ALA A 222 -11.37 -8.26 9.28
C ALA A 222 -10.91 -8.83 7.93
N ALA A 223 -10.25 -9.99 7.93
CA ALA A 223 -9.84 -10.70 6.71
C ALA A 223 -11.04 -11.13 5.85
N GLU A 224 -12.12 -11.59 6.47
CA GLU A 224 -13.37 -11.92 5.78
C GLU A 224 -14.02 -10.70 5.13
N GLU A 225 -14.01 -9.54 5.81
CA GLU A 225 -14.50 -8.27 5.24
C GLU A 225 -13.60 -7.72 4.12
N ALA A 226 -12.28 -7.92 4.22
CA ALA A 226 -11.31 -7.46 3.24
C ALA A 226 -11.40 -8.20 1.90
N ARG A 227 -11.75 -9.49 1.91
CA ARG A 227 -11.82 -10.34 0.72
C ARG A 227 -12.69 -9.76 -0.41
N PRO A 228 -13.99 -9.45 -0.22
CA PRO A 228 -14.82 -8.90 -1.29
C PRO A 228 -14.35 -7.54 -1.79
N ILE A 229 -13.67 -6.74 -0.94
CA ILE A 229 -13.06 -5.47 -1.36
C ILE A 229 -11.94 -5.72 -2.38
N LEU A 230 -11.02 -6.64 -2.06
CA LEU A 230 -9.89 -7.00 -2.92
C LEU A 230 -10.35 -7.67 -4.22
N GLU A 231 -11.39 -8.51 -4.15
CA GLU A 231 -12.03 -9.12 -5.34
C GLU A 231 -12.59 -8.06 -6.28
N ARG A 232 -13.34 -7.08 -5.74
CA ARG A 232 -13.92 -5.99 -6.52
C ARG A 232 -12.86 -5.17 -7.27
N ILE A 233 -11.73 -4.89 -6.64
CA ILE A 233 -10.62 -4.16 -7.29
C ILE A 233 -9.69 -5.05 -8.10
N ARG A 234 -9.93 -6.37 -8.13
CA ARG A 234 -9.12 -7.40 -8.78
C ARG A 234 -7.67 -7.45 -8.28
N ALA A 235 -7.47 -7.19 -6.99
CA ALA A 235 -6.16 -7.19 -6.37
C ALA A 235 -5.65 -8.61 -6.07
N ARG A 236 -5.37 -9.38 -7.12
CA ARG A 236 -4.97 -10.80 -7.02
C ARG A 236 -3.79 -11.05 -6.06
N PRO A 237 -2.68 -10.29 -6.08
CA PRO A 237 -1.55 -10.58 -5.19
C PRO A 237 -1.91 -10.41 -3.71
N TYR A 238 -2.79 -9.45 -3.40
CA TYR A 238 -3.25 -9.23 -2.03
C TYR A 238 -4.29 -10.28 -1.60
N LEU A 239 -5.11 -10.81 -2.52
CA LEU A 239 -5.96 -11.98 -2.24
C LEU A 239 -5.15 -13.23 -1.93
N GLU A 240 -4.08 -13.47 -2.68
CA GLU A 240 -3.14 -14.58 -2.47
C GLU A 240 -2.46 -14.45 -1.10
N ARG A 241 -1.98 -13.24 -0.75
CA ARG A 241 -1.39 -12.96 0.56
C ARG A 241 -2.39 -13.14 1.71
N LEU A 242 -3.61 -12.64 1.55
CA LEU A 242 -4.69 -12.81 2.53
C LEU A 242 -5.01 -14.30 2.76
N ALA A 243 -5.08 -15.09 1.67
CA ALA A 243 -5.31 -16.52 1.75
C ALA A 243 -4.15 -17.26 2.42
N ALA A 244 -2.91 -16.90 2.11
CA ALA A 244 -1.72 -17.47 2.74
C ALA A 244 -1.71 -17.20 4.25
N ALA A 245 -2.02 -15.97 4.68
CA ALA A 245 -2.08 -15.62 6.09
C ALA A 245 -3.21 -16.35 6.84
N LEU A 246 -4.37 -16.55 6.21
CA LEU A 246 -5.47 -17.34 6.78
C LEU A 246 -5.15 -18.84 6.88
N ALA A 247 -4.31 -19.36 5.99
CA ALA A 247 -3.88 -20.75 6.00
C ALA A 247 -2.71 -21.02 6.97
N ALA A 248 -1.94 -19.99 7.32
CA ALA A 248 -0.84 -20.10 8.26
C ALA A 248 -1.38 -20.39 9.67
N ARG A 249 -1.09 -21.60 10.18
CA ARG A 249 -1.30 -21.90 11.60
C ARG A 249 -0.25 -21.13 12.40
N VAL A 250 -0.67 -20.45 13.47
CA VAL A 250 0.27 -19.97 14.49
C VAL A 250 0.88 -21.20 15.14
N VAL A 251 2.15 -21.49 14.84
CA VAL A 251 2.89 -22.48 15.62
C VAL A 251 3.04 -21.87 17.02
N PRO A 252 2.51 -22.51 18.08
CA PRO A 252 2.70 -22.01 19.43
C PRO A 252 4.21 -21.92 19.70
N GLU A 253 4.63 -20.78 20.25
CA GLU A 253 5.98 -20.52 20.72
C GLU A 253 6.53 -21.75 21.47
N ARG A 254 7.71 -22.26 21.07
CA ARG A 254 8.36 -23.39 21.74
C ARG A 254 8.42 -23.06 23.24
N GLN A 255 7.80 -23.90 24.06
CA GLN A 255 8.00 -23.86 25.52
C GLN A 255 9.51 -23.75 25.80
N PRO A 256 9.94 -22.81 26.65
CA PRO A 256 11.33 -22.81 27.09
C PRO A 256 11.62 -24.18 27.69
N LEU A 257 12.72 -24.81 27.23
CA LEU A 257 13.25 -26.01 27.86
C LEU A 257 13.35 -25.70 29.35
N SER A 258 12.46 -26.29 30.14
CA SER A 258 12.53 -26.28 31.58
C SER A 258 13.90 -26.84 31.94
N THR A 259 14.80 -25.98 32.37
CA THR A 259 16.07 -26.37 32.97
C THR A 259 15.75 -26.95 34.35
N GLU A 260 15.13 -28.13 34.38
CA GLU A 260 14.96 -28.92 35.58
C GLU A 260 16.27 -29.65 35.86
N VAL A 261 16.98 -29.11 36.85
CA VAL A 261 17.68 -29.84 37.92
C VAL A 261 18.60 -30.98 37.46
N ALA A 262 19.89 -30.65 37.34
CA ALA A 262 20.96 -31.58 37.69
C ALA A 262 21.71 -31.08 38.93
N GLU A 263 20.98 -30.93 40.04
CA GLU A 263 21.58 -31.24 41.34
C GLU A 263 21.73 -32.77 41.42
N ARG A 264 22.88 -33.29 40.99
CA ARG A 264 23.35 -34.61 41.42
C ARG A 264 24.87 -34.61 41.58
N ARG A 265 25.24 -34.50 42.86
CA ARG A 265 26.43 -35.07 43.54
C ARG A 265 27.78 -34.42 43.30
#